data_AF-A0A3N9V080-F1
#
_entry.id   AF-A0A3N9V080-F1
#
_cell.length_a   1.000
_cell.length_b   1.000
_cell.length_c   1.000
_cell.angle_alpha   90.00
_cell.angle_beta   90.00
_cell.angle_gamma   90.00
#
_symmetry.space_group_name_H-M   'P 1'
#
loop_
_entity.id
_entity.type
_entity.pdbx_description
1 polymer ?
#
loop_
_entity_poly.entity_id
_entity_poly.type
_entity_poly.pdbx_seq_one_letter_code
_entity_poly.pdbx_strand_id
1 'polypeptide(L)'
;MIEGEIFSGNRWLFFGLLVIFSGFVSWLTIALMLRFGRVGPIDRPNHRSLHQVAVPRSGGVGILAGIAVGLMVAGPPAALWVALGGLVGVSLLDDFRSLPARIRF
;
A
#
# COMPACT_ATOMS: atom_id res chain seq x y z
N MET A 1 30.49 -30.78 3.82
CA MET A 1 30.27 -29.86 2.70
C MET A 1 29.06 -30.34 1.89
N ILE A 2 27.87 -30.43 2.49
CA ILE A 2 26.60 -30.84 1.82
C ILE A 2 25.40 -30.02 2.35
N GLU A 3 25.51 -29.37 3.51
CA GLU A 3 24.41 -28.59 4.10
C GLU A 3 24.17 -27.20 3.44
N GLY A 4 25.07 -26.74 2.57
CA GLY A 4 24.97 -25.43 1.93
C GLY A 4 23.98 -25.34 0.77
N GLU A 5 23.66 -26.46 0.12
CA GLU A 5 22.83 -26.46 -1.11
C GLU A 5 21.34 -26.72 -0.84
N ILE A 6 21.01 -27.52 0.18
CA ILE A 6 19.62 -27.79 0.57
C ILE A 6 18.96 -26.52 1.15
N PHE A 7 19.76 -25.65 1.77
CA PHE A 7 19.30 -24.40 2.38
C PHE A 7 19.11 -23.26 1.36
N SER A 8 19.66 -23.35 0.14
CA SER A 8 19.57 -22.28 -0.86
C SER A 8 18.28 -22.36 -1.70
N GLY A 9 17.85 -23.57 -2.08
CA GLY A 9 16.66 -23.78 -2.92
C GLY A 9 15.36 -23.34 -2.23
N ASN A 10 15.20 -23.68 -0.96
CA ASN A 10 13.99 -23.35 -0.18
C ASN A 10 13.86 -21.85 0.10
N ARG A 11 14.97 -21.10 0.14
CA ARG A 11 14.96 -19.66 0.41
C ARG A 11 14.37 -18.88 -0.76
N TRP A 12 14.73 -19.22 -2.00
CA TRP A 12 14.15 -18.58 -3.17
C TRP A 12 12.66 -18.86 -3.32
N LEU A 13 12.23 -20.10 -3.04
CA LEU A 13 10.82 -20.45 -2.99
C LEU A 13 10.08 -19.68 -1.89
N PHE A 14 10.66 -19.60 -0.70
CA PHE A 14 10.10 -18.81 0.41
C PHE A 14 9.94 -17.33 0.05
N PHE A 15 11.00 -16.70 -0.51
CA PHE A 15 10.93 -15.30 -0.93
C PHE A 15 9.93 -15.10 -2.09
N GLY A 16 9.88 -16.03 -3.05
CA GLY A 16 8.89 -16.01 -4.11
C GLY A 16 7.46 -16.07 -3.60
N LEU A 17 7.18 -16.99 -2.68
CA LEU A 17 5.87 -17.11 -2.02
C LEU A 17 5.52 -15.87 -1.21
N LEU A 18 6.49 -15.27 -0.51
CA LEU A 18 6.30 -14.04 0.25
C LEU A 18 5.93 -12.86 -0.64
N VAL A 19 6.60 -12.71 -1.79
CA VAL A 19 6.30 -11.66 -2.78
C VAL A 19 4.90 -11.85 -3.35
N ILE A 20 4.56 -13.08 -3.75
CA ILE A 20 3.23 -13.41 -4.27
C ILE A 20 2.16 -13.12 -3.22
N PHE A 21 2.39 -13.52 -1.97
CA PHE A 21 1.45 -13.29 -0.88
C PHE A 21 1.28 -11.80 -0.57
N SER A 22 2.37 -11.02 -0.54
CA SER A 22 2.32 -9.56 -0.34
C SER A 22 1.56 -8.86 -1.46
N GLY A 23 1.77 -9.29 -2.71
CA GLY A 23 1.02 -8.81 -3.87
C GLY A 23 -0.47 -9.18 -3.80
N PHE A 24 -0.78 -10.41 -3.37
CA PHE A 24 -2.15 -10.86 -3.17
C PHE A 24 -2.88 -10.05 -2.09
N VAL A 25 -2.22 -9.76 -0.95
CA VAL A 25 -2.78 -8.91 0.11
C VAL A 25 -3.06 -7.49 -0.39
N SER A 26 -2.12 -6.91 -1.15
CA SER A 26 -2.31 -5.59 -1.77
C SER A 26 -3.50 -5.58 -2.73
N TRP A 27 -3.54 -6.54 -3.65
CA TRP A 27 -4.65 -6.69 -4.60
C TRP A 27 -5.99 -6.90 -3.90
N LEU A 28 -6.04 -7.80 -2.91
CA LEU A 28 -7.26 -8.08 -2.15
C LEU A 28 -7.75 -6.83 -1.41
N THR A 29 -6.83 -6.08 -0.78
CA THR A 29 -7.17 -4.83 -0.08
C THR A 29 -7.77 -3.82 -1.06
N ILE A 30 -7.16 -3.61 -2.23
CA ILE A 30 -7.69 -2.73 -3.27
C ILE A 30 -9.04 -3.24 -3.77
N ALA A 31 -9.17 -4.53 -4.08
CA ALA A 31 -10.41 -5.12 -4.57
C ALA A 31 -11.56 -4.98 -3.58
N LEU A 32 -11.31 -5.22 -2.28
CA LEU A 32 -12.28 -5.01 -1.21
C LEU A 32 -12.64 -3.52 -1.10
N MET A 33 -11.65 -2.62 -1.16
CA MET A 33 -11.91 -1.18 -1.12
C MET A 33 -12.67 -0.70 -2.37
N LEU A 34 -12.46 -1.26 -3.55
CA LEU A 34 -13.25 -0.92 -4.73
C LEU A 34 -14.69 -1.47 -4.64
N ARG A 35 -14.84 -2.67 -4.06
CA ARG A 35 -16.15 -3.34 -3.89
C ARG A 35 -17.01 -2.69 -2.80
N PHE A 36 -16.40 -2.25 -1.70
CA PHE A 36 -17.09 -1.72 -0.52
C PHE A 36 -16.91 -0.20 -0.34
N GLY A 37 -15.95 0.43 -1.02
CA GLY A 37 -15.50 1.81 -0.79
C GLY A 37 -16.34 2.90 -1.45
N ARG A 38 -17.66 2.82 -1.32
CA ARG A 38 -18.54 4.00 -1.48
C ARG A 38 -18.32 5.08 -0.40
N VAL A 39 -17.36 4.89 0.51
CA VAL A 39 -17.12 5.68 1.72
C VAL A 39 -15.75 6.40 1.73
N GLY A 40 -14.90 6.17 0.72
CA GLY A 40 -13.56 6.77 0.64
C GLY A 40 -13.52 8.12 -0.09
N PRO A 41 -12.38 8.85 -0.05
CA PRO A 41 -12.20 10.07 -0.83
C PRO A 41 -12.29 9.75 -2.33
N ILE A 42 -13.34 10.27 -2.97
CA ILE A 42 -13.58 10.14 -4.40
C ILE A 42 -12.99 11.37 -5.08
N ASP A 43 -12.05 11.16 -6.00
CA ASP A 43 -11.56 12.23 -6.86
C ASP A 43 -12.62 12.53 -7.91
N ARG A 44 -13.31 13.67 -7.77
CA ARG A 44 -14.29 14.13 -8.75
C ARG A 44 -13.56 14.86 -9.88
N PRO A 45 -13.96 14.65 -11.14
CA PRO A 45 -13.36 15.36 -12.26
C PRO A 45 -13.52 16.88 -12.06
N ASN A 46 -12.41 17.61 -12.21
CA ASN A 46 -12.35 19.07 -12.16
C ASN A 46 -11.92 19.61 -13.53
N HIS A 47 -11.96 20.92 -13.74
CA HIS A 47 -11.59 21.61 -14.98
C HIS A 47 -10.15 21.36 -15.49
N ARG A 48 -9.30 20.65 -14.73
CA ARG A 48 -7.95 20.19 -15.12
C ARG A 48 -7.81 18.66 -15.25
N SER A 49 -8.90 17.90 -15.09
CA SER A 49 -8.88 16.44 -15.08
C SER A 49 -9.01 15.87 -16.51
N LEU A 50 -8.14 14.93 -16.88
CA LEU A 50 -8.19 14.22 -18.18
C LEU A 50 -9.24 13.08 -18.21
N HIS A 51 -9.65 12.63 -17.03
CA HIS A 51 -10.61 11.55 -16.78
C HIS A 51 -12.00 12.13 -16.51
N GLN A 52 -13.04 11.52 -17.08
CA GLN A 52 -14.44 11.92 -16.92
C GLN A 52 -15.17 11.18 -15.78
N VAL A 53 -14.55 10.14 -15.20
CA VAL A 53 -15.18 9.27 -14.19
C VAL A 53 -14.46 9.43 -12.86
N ALA A 54 -15.23 9.45 -11.77
CA ALA A 54 -14.70 9.63 -10.43
C ALA A 54 -13.87 8.40 -9.99
N VAL A 55 -12.63 8.60 -9.56
CA VAL A 55 -11.69 7.52 -9.20
C VAL A 55 -11.46 7.49 -7.69
N PRO A 56 -11.56 6.33 -7.03
CA PRO A 56 -11.27 6.23 -5.59
C PRO A 56 -9.76 6.39 -5.32
N ARG A 57 -9.39 7.22 -4.34
CA ARG A 57 -7.99 7.46 -3.91
C ARG A 57 -7.42 6.36 -3.01
N SER A 58 -8.02 5.17 -2.98
CA SER A 58 -7.67 4.10 -2.04
C SER A 58 -6.48 3.23 -2.47
N GLY A 59 -5.90 3.45 -3.65
CA GLY A 59 -4.80 2.62 -4.16
C GLY A 59 -3.58 2.55 -3.24
N GLY A 60 -3.25 3.67 -2.57
CA GLY A 60 -2.12 3.74 -1.63
C GLY A 60 -2.27 2.79 -0.43
N VAL A 61 -3.49 2.57 0.06
CA VAL A 61 -3.76 1.70 1.21
C VAL A 61 -3.44 0.24 0.88
N GLY A 62 -3.75 -0.22 -0.33
CA GLY A 62 -3.39 -1.56 -0.77
C GLY A 62 -1.88 -1.78 -0.85
N ILE A 63 -1.16 -0.82 -1.43
CA ILE A 63 0.30 -0.89 -1.53
C ILE A 63 0.93 -0.95 -0.13
N LEU A 64 0.45 -0.13 0.80
CA LEU A 64 0.91 -0.13 2.19
C LEU A 64 0.65 -1.45 2.91
N ALA A 65 -0.51 -2.09 2.68
CA ALA A 65 -0.82 -3.39 3.24
C ALA A 65 0.17 -4.47 2.75
N GLY A 66 0.50 -4.48 1.46
CA GLY A 66 1.51 -5.38 0.91
C GLY A 66 2.92 -5.14 1.47
N ILE A 67 3.33 -3.88 1.61
CA ILE A 67 4.63 -3.51 2.21
C ILE A 67 4.70 -3.97 3.67
N ALA A 68 3.63 -3.77 4.45
CA ALA A 68 3.59 -4.19 5.85
C ALA A 68 3.81 -5.70 6.01
N VAL A 69 3.23 -6.53 5.14
CA VAL A 69 3.43 -7.99 5.15
C VAL A 69 4.89 -8.35 4.89
N GLY A 70 5.52 -7.75 3.86
CA GLY A 70 6.93 -7.99 3.56
C GLY A 70 7.85 -7.55 4.71
N LEU A 71 7.56 -6.41 5.33
CA LEU A 71 8.33 -5.88 6.45
C LEU A 71 8.17 -6.71 7.73
N MET A 72 6.99 -7.25 8.02
CA MET A 72 6.83 -8.14 9.18
C MET A 72 7.77 -9.34 9.13
N VAL A 73 8.02 -9.88 7.94
CA VAL A 73 8.93 -11.01 7.74
C VAL A 73 10.39 -10.57 7.72
N ALA A 74 10.68 -9.38 7.19
CA ALA A 74 12.04 -8.84 7.15
C ALA A 74 12.58 -8.39 8.52
N GLY A 75 11.69 -8.13 9.50
CA GLY A 75 12.06 -7.71 10.85
C GLY A 75 12.84 -6.38 10.89
N PRO A 76 12.35 -5.28 10.26
CA PRO A 76 13.07 -4.03 10.21
C PRO A 76 13.13 -3.34 11.59
N PRO A 77 14.03 -2.36 11.76
CA PRO A 77 14.07 -1.55 12.97
C PRO A 77 12.73 -0.86 13.26
N ALA A 78 12.39 -0.69 14.55
CA ALA A 78 11.16 -0.02 14.98
C ALA A 78 11.00 1.39 14.38
N ALA A 79 12.10 2.10 14.14
CA ALA A 79 12.10 3.41 13.50
C ALA A 79 11.45 3.41 12.10
N LEU A 80 11.60 2.32 11.33
CA LEU A 80 10.98 2.20 10.01
C LEU A 80 9.45 2.10 10.13
N TRP A 81 8.96 1.35 11.11
CA TRP A 81 7.52 1.26 11.39
C TRP A 81 6.93 2.60 11.81
N VAL A 82 7.64 3.35 12.65
CA VAL A 82 7.24 4.70 13.07
C VAL A 82 7.21 5.65 11.87
N ALA A 83 8.24 5.63 11.02
CA ALA A 83 8.31 6.48 9.82
C ALA A 83 7.18 6.16 8.84
N LEU A 84 6.92 4.88 8.58
CA LEU A 84 5.81 4.43 7.72
C LEU A 84 4.47 4.83 8.32
N GLY A 85 4.24 4.59 9.62
CA GLY A 85 3.02 5.01 10.30
C GLY A 85 2.78 6.52 10.21
N GLY A 86 3.84 7.33 10.37
CA GLY A 86 3.78 8.76 10.18
C GLY A 86 3.43 9.17 8.75
N LEU A 87 4.06 8.55 7.75
CA LEU A 87 3.76 8.79 6.34
C LEU A 87 2.30 8.45 6.00
N VAL A 88 1.83 7.27 6.42
CA VAL A 88 0.44 6.84 6.23
C VAL A 88 -0.53 7.80 6.91
N GLY A 89 -0.23 8.19 8.15
CA GLY A 89 -1.04 9.14 8.89
C GLY A 89 -1.17 10.48 8.17
N VAL A 90 -0.07 11.03 7.67
CA VAL A 90 -0.06 12.28 6.89
C VAL A 90 -0.82 12.12 5.58
N SER A 91 -0.60 11.04 4.83
CA SER A 91 -1.30 10.77 3.56
C SER A 91 -2.80 10.63 3.74
N LEU A 92 -3.25 9.85 4.74
CA LEU A 92 -4.67 9.72 5.06
C LEU A 92 -5.26 11.06 5.49
N LEU A 93 -4.52 11.83 6.28
CA LEU A 93 -4.96 13.13 6.75
C LEU A 93 -5.12 14.14 5.60
N ASP A 94 -4.22 14.12 4.62
CA ASP A 94 -4.32 14.91 3.39
C ASP A 94 -5.53 14.48 2.54
N ASP A 95 -5.69 13.17 2.35
CA ASP A 95 -6.80 12.58 1.59
C ASP A 95 -8.18 12.87 2.22
N PHE A 96 -8.29 12.84 3.55
CA PHE A 96 -9.53 13.17 4.26
C PHE A 96 -9.78 14.67 4.34
N ARG A 97 -8.73 15.50 4.44
CA ARG A 97 -8.91 16.94 4.66
C ARG A 97 -9.37 17.72 3.45
N SER A 98 -9.37 17.15 2.23
CA SER A 98 -9.75 17.88 1.01
C SER A 98 -9.26 19.33 1.07
N LEU A 99 -7.98 19.53 1.39
CA LEU A 99 -7.45 20.88 1.61
C LEU A 99 -7.85 21.71 0.40
N PRO A 100 -8.61 22.81 0.58
CA PRO A 100 -8.92 23.70 -0.52
C PRO A 100 -7.59 24.04 -1.19
N ALA A 101 -7.54 23.94 -2.51
CA ALA A 101 -6.34 24.25 -3.32
C ALA A 101 -5.71 25.63 -3.02
N ARG A 102 -6.40 26.45 -2.23
CA ARG A 102 -6.01 27.75 -1.69
C ARG A 102 -4.89 27.75 -0.64
N ILE A 103 -4.53 26.62 -0.03
CA ILE A 103 -3.49 26.56 1.03
C ILE A 103 -2.16 26.03 0.49
N ARG A 104 -2.10 25.66 -0.81
CA ARG A 104 -0.87 25.26 -1.47
C ARG A 104 -0.19 26.49 -2.09
N PHE A 105 0.36 27.35 -1.23
CA PHE A 105 1.33 28.38 -1.60
C PHE A 105 2.63 28.10 -0.85
#